data_AF-A0A9X8VAY7-F1
#
_entry.id   AF-A0A9X8VAY7-F1
#
_cell.length_a   1.000
_cell.length_b   1.000
_cell.length_c   1.000
_cell.angle_alpha   90.00
_cell.angle_beta   90.00
_cell.angle_gamma   90.00
#
_symmetry.space_group_name_H-M   'P 1'
#
loop_
_entity.id
_entity.type
_entity.pdbx_description
1 polymer ?
#
loop_
_entity_poly.entity_id
_entity_poly.type
_entity_poly.pdbx_seq_one_letter_code
_entity_poly.pdbx_strand_id
1 'polypeptide(L)'
;MRSQYTLTAGLLGILMSLVSPVSLASLLSEDSAVKSEYMEAQRDSEVYALVGEHVIPVGEVKRGQLIQVFPADAEYYEFKFGHGTGFIDKDDVRELKKSRKVQDDLGEL
;
A
#
# COMPACT_ATOMS: atom_id res chain seq x y z
N MET A 1 13.09 78.29 11.19
CA MET A 1 12.18 77.19 10.78
C MET A 1 13.02 76.04 10.26
N ARG A 2 13.06 74.90 10.96
CA ARG A 2 13.39 73.59 10.36
C ARG A 2 12.94 72.47 11.28
N SER A 3 12.17 71.57 10.68
CA SER A 3 11.20 70.67 11.27
C SER A 3 11.84 69.44 11.90
N GLN A 4 11.26 69.01 13.02
CA GLN A 4 11.51 67.74 13.67
C GLN A 4 10.80 66.64 12.86
N TYR A 5 11.48 65.54 12.59
CA TYR A 5 10.83 64.25 12.31
C TYR A 5 11.48 63.20 13.19
N THR A 6 10.72 62.92 14.24
CA THR A 6 10.89 61.92 15.27
C THR A 6 10.89 60.49 14.71
N LEU A 7 11.90 59.72 15.15
CA LEU A 7 11.83 58.31 15.53
C LEU A 7 10.46 57.65 15.32
N THR A 8 10.35 56.72 14.36
CA THR A 8 9.41 55.56 14.38
C THR A 8 9.50 54.84 13.02
N ALA A 9 10.60 54.13 12.77
CA ALA A 9 10.78 53.31 11.57
C ALA A 9 11.34 51.93 11.89
N GLY A 10 10.89 51.33 13.00
CA GLY A 10 11.40 50.03 13.41
C GLY A 10 10.48 49.34 14.39
N LEU A 11 9.30 48.89 13.95
CA LEU A 11 8.60 47.79 14.63
C LEU A 11 7.45 47.12 13.86
N LEU A 12 7.10 47.51 12.63
CA LEU A 12 5.94 46.92 11.93
C LEU A 12 6.27 45.75 10.98
N GLY A 13 7.53 45.35 10.85
CA GLY A 13 7.96 44.31 9.90
C GLY A 13 8.05 42.87 10.44
N ILE A 14 7.82 42.65 11.75
CA ILE A 14 8.12 41.36 12.40
C ILE A 14 6.86 40.49 12.64
N LEU A 15 5.66 40.99 12.32
CA LEU A 15 4.41 40.23 12.55
C LEU A 15 3.93 39.41 11.34
N MET A 16 4.62 39.47 10.19
CA MET A 16 4.24 38.76 8.96
C MET A 16 5.18 37.58 8.61
N SER A 17 5.60 36.77 9.60
CA SER A 17 6.46 35.59 9.35
C SER A 17 5.88 34.25 9.81
N LEU A 18 4.61 34.17 10.25
CA LEU A 18 3.99 32.90 10.68
C LEU A 18 2.86 32.44 9.74
N VAL A 19 3.05 32.55 8.43
CA VAL A 19 2.26 31.74 7.49
C VAL A 19 3.09 30.51 7.13
N SER A 20 3.16 29.57 8.07
CA SER A 20 3.64 28.23 7.78
C SER A 20 2.72 27.63 6.71
N PRO A 21 3.24 27.08 5.59
CA PRO A 21 2.41 26.25 4.73
C PRO A 21 2.00 25.02 5.54
N VAL A 22 0.74 24.97 5.98
CA VAL A 22 0.12 23.76 6.49
C VAL A 22 0.10 22.80 5.31
N SER A 23 1.07 21.87 5.25
CA SER A 23 0.99 20.74 4.34
C SER A 23 -0.22 19.91 4.76
N LEU A 24 -1.34 20.07 4.04
CA LEU A 24 -2.42 19.10 4.03
C LEU A 24 -1.87 17.83 3.38
N ALA A 25 -1.28 16.96 4.19
CA ALA A 25 -1.16 15.54 3.86
C ALA A 25 -2.58 14.96 3.90
N SER A 26 -3.38 15.33 2.89
CA SER A 26 -4.68 14.72 2.67
C SER A 26 -4.40 13.25 2.39
N LEU A 27 -4.80 12.41 3.34
CA LEU A 27 -4.83 10.96 3.25
C LEU A 27 -5.22 10.56 1.83
N LEU A 28 -4.27 9.95 1.11
CA LEU A 28 -4.56 9.26 -0.13
C LEU A 28 -5.64 8.23 0.21
N SER A 29 -6.83 8.41 -0.34
CA SER A 29 -7.99 7.56 -0.10
C SER A 29 -7.61 6.08 -0.17
N GLU A 30 -7.76 5.37 0.96
CA GLU A 30 -7.73 3.89 1.01
C GLU A 30 -8.78 3.26 0.06
N ASP A 31 -9.77 4.04 -0.37
CA ASP A 31 -10.91 3.60 -1.19
C ASP A 31 -10.55 3.25 -2.65
N SER A 32 -9.37 3.63 -3.14
CA SER A 32 -8.89 3.28 -4.50
C SER A 32 -7.84 2.17 -4.52
N ALA A 33 -7.48 1.61 -3.36
CA ALA A 33 -6.52 0.51 -3.30
C ALA A 33 -7.15 -0.77 -3.87
N VAL A 34 -6.51 -1.37 -4.88
CA VAL A 34 -6.90 -2.68 -5.39
C VAL A 34 -6.89 -3.68 -4.22
N LYS A 35 -8.05 -4.28 -3.94
CA LYS A 35 -8.20 -5.24 -2.86
C LYS A 35 -7.23 -6.40 -3.09
N SER A 36 -6.34 -6.61 -2.13
CA SER A 36 -5.42 -7.76 -2.11
C SER A 36 -5.81 -8.73 -1.01
N GLU A 37 -5.49 -10.00 -1.23
CA GLU A 37 -5.80 -11.07 -0.28
C GLU A 37 -4.58 -11.98 -0.11
N TYR A 38 -4.36 -12.45 1.12
CA TYR A 38 -3.37 -13.50 1.35
C TYR A 38 -4.03 -14.85 1.09
N MET A 39 -3.41 -15.65 0.23
CA MET A 39 -3.84 -16.99 -0.11
C MET A 39 -2.70 -17.99 0.11
N GLU A 40 -3.06 -19.25 0.33
CA GLU A 40 -2.12 -20.34 0.51
C GLU A 40 -2.05 -21.18 -0.76
N ALA A 41 -0.84 -21.48 -1.24
CA ALA A 41 -0.65 -22.42 -2.34
C ALA A 41 -1.06 -23.84 -1.93
N GLN A 42 -1.97 -24.44 -2.68
CA GLN A 42 -2.50 -25.79 -2.42
C GLN A 42 -1.55 -26.89 -2.91
N ARG A 43 -0.69 -26.56 -3.87
CA ARG A 43 0.33 -27.42 -4.45
C ARG A 43 1.56 -26.61 -4.87
N ASP A 44 2.62 -27.32 -5.19
CA ASP A 44 3.79 -26.75 -5.85
C ASP A 44 3.34 -26.24 -7.23
N SER A 45 3.51 -24.95 -7.47
CA SER A 45 2.88 -24.23 -8.59
C SER A 45 3.89 -23.34 -9.29
N GLU A 46 3.95 -23.43 -10.62
CA GLU A 46 4.83 -22.60 -11.44
C GLU A 46 4.30 -21.17 -11.52
N VAL A 47 5.21 -20.20 -11.53
CA VAL A 47 4.89 -18.78 -11.62
C VAL A 47 5.28 -18.27 -12.98
N TYR A 48 4.37 -17.57 -13.64
CA TYR A 48 4.61 -16.99 -14.95
C TYR A 48 4.75 -15.47 -14.87
N ALA A 49 5.49 -14.87 -15.79
CA ALA A 49 5.54 -13.42 -15.96
C ALA A 49 5.63 -13.04 -17.44
N LEU A 50 5.10 -11.86 -17.77
CA LEU A 50 5.31 -11.23 -19.07
C LEU A 50 6.70 -10.57 -19.08
N VAL A 51 7.61 -11.09 -19.89
CA VAL A 51 8.96 -10.56 -20.10
C VAL A 51 9.11 -10.19 -21.57
N GLY A 52 9.13 -8.89 -21.85
CA GLY A 52 8.97 -8.38 -23.21
C GLY A 52 7.60 -8.75 -23.76
N GLU A 53 7.56 -9.56 -24.82
CA GLU A 53 6.33 -10.03 -25.47
C GLU A 53 6.01 -11.50 -25.14
N HIS A 54 6.76 -12.13 -24.23
CA HIS A 54 6.65 -13.56 -23.94
C HIS A 54 6.18 -13.83 -22.51
N VAL A 55 5.29 -14.81 -22.35
CA VAL A 55 4.95 -15.38 -21.05
C VAL A 55 5.90 -16.54 -20.78
N ILE A 56 6.72 -16.44 -19.74
CA ILE A 56 7.71 -17.45 -19.38
C ILE A 56 7.60 -17.83 -17.90
N PRO A 57 7.99 -19.06 -17.53
CA PRO A 57 8.12 -19.43 -16.13
C PRO A 57 9.30 -18.69 -15.50
N VAL A 58 9.08 -18.11 -14.31
CA VAL A 58 10.06 -17.27 -13.60
C VAL A 58 10.35 -17.74 -12.18
N GLY A 59 9.63 -18.76 -11.70
CA GLY A 59 9.83 -19.31 -10.38
C GLY A 59 8.75 -20.30 -10.00
N GLU A 60 8.71 -20.64 -8.72
CA GLU A 60 7.77 -21.60 -8.17
C GLU A 60 7.31 -21.15 -6.78
N VAL A 61 6.03 -21.30 -6.50
CA VAL A 61 5.47 -21.19 -5.15
C VAL A 61 5.24 -22.59 -4.62
N LYS A 62 5.87 -22.92 -3.48
CA LYS A 62 5.74 -24.23 -2.87
C LYS A 62 4.42 -24.36 -2.11
N ARG A 63 3.88 -25.58 -2.05
CA ARG A 63 2.67 -25.89 -1.27
C ARG A 63 2.79 -25.38 0.16
N GLY A 64 1.73 -24.74 0.66
CA GLY A 64 1.64 -24.20 2.00
C GLY A 64 2.23 -22.78 2.15
N GLN A 65 2.88 -22.25 1.12
CA GLN A 65 3.38 -20.88 1.15
C GLN A 65 2.22 -19.88 1.04
N LEU A 66 2.31 -18.81 1.83
CA LEU A 66 1.37 -17.69 1.77
C LEU A 66 1.88 -16.64 0.78
N ILE A 67 1.00 -16.21 -0.12
CA ILE A 67 1.28 -15.14 -1.09
C ILE A 67 0.16 -14.10 -1.06
N GLN A 68 0.55 -12.84 -1.17
CA GLN A 68 -0.42 -11.75 -1.34
C GLN A 68 -0.77 -11.63 -2.82
N VAL A 69 -2.03 -11.87 -3.15
CA VAL A 69 -2.54 -11.81 -4.51
C VAL A 69 -3.42 -10.60 -4.74
N PHE A 70 -3.50 -10.20 -6.01
CA PHE A 70 -4.34 -9.15 -6.56
C PHE A 70 -5.17 -9.76 -7.69
N PRO A 71 -6.44 -9.37 -7.85
CA PRO A 71 -7.23 -9.80 -9.00
C PRO A 71 -6.59 -9.28 -10.29
N ALA A 72 -6.37 -10.19 -11.25
CA ALA A 72 -5.80 -9.86 -12.56
C ALA A 72 -6.82 -10.12 -13.68
N ASP A 73 -7.20 -11.39 -13.87
CA ASP A 73 -8.19 -11.80 -14.87
C ASP A 73 -9.11 -12.91 -14.34
N ALA A 74 -9.72 -13.69 -15.23
CA ALA A 74 -10.63 -14.78 -14.87
C ALA A 74 -9.91 -16.01 -14.29
N GLU A 75 -8.71 -16.34 -14.78
CA GLU A 75 -8.01 -17.61 -14.54
C GLU A 75 -6.78 -17.46 -13.63
N TYR A 76 -6.22 -16.25 -13.53
CA TYR A 76 -5.00 -15.98 -12.78
C TYR A 76 -5.18 -14.90 -11.72
N TYR A 77 -4.42 -15.06 -10.65
CA TYR A 77 -4.08 -14.00 -9.73
C TYR A 77 -2.74 -13.37 -10.09
N GLU A 78 -2.61 -12.07 -9.90
CA GLU A 78 -1.31 -11.38 -9.91
C GLU A 78 -0.73 -11.37 -8.50
N PHE A 79 0.59 -11.48 -8.36
CA PHE A 79 1.29 -11.14 -7.13
C PHE A 79 2.66 -10.51 -7.43
N LYS A 80 3.20 -9.78 -6.45
CA LYS A 80 4.54 -9.19 -6.57
C LYS A 80 5.58 -10.10 -5.92
N PHE A 81 6.71 -10.27 -6.59
CA PHE A 81 7.88 -10.94 -6.03
C PHE A 81 9.14 -10.18 -6.44
N GLY A 82 9.99 -9.83 -5.47
CA GLY A 82 11.10 -8.91 -5.73
C GLY A 82 10.61 -7.60 -6.37
N HIS A 83 11.09 -7.31 -7.58
CA HIS A 83 10.70 -6.14 -8.38
C HIS A 83 9.75 -6.49 -9.55
N GLY A 84 9.30 -7.74 -9.63
CA GLY A 84 8.49 -8.27 -10.74
C GLY A 84 7.02 -8.47 -10.38
N THR A 85 6.24 -8.72 -11.44
CA THR A 85 4.86 -9.21 -11.37
C THR A 85 4.84 -10.66 -11.81
N GLY A 86 4.21 -11.52 -11.02
CA GLY A 86 3.98 -12.92 -11.32
C GLY A 86 2.49 -13.23 -11.39
N PHE A 87 2.16 -14.28 -12.13
CA PHE A 87 0.83 -14.82 -12.26
C PHE A 87 0.82 -16.26 -11.77
N ILE A 88 -0.22 -16.61 -11.00
CA ILE A 88 -0.47 -17.96 -10.49
C ILE A 88 -1.92 -18.31 -10.77
N ASP A 89 -2.15 -19.56 -11.16
CA ASP A 89 -3.49 -20.09 -11.46
C ASP A 89 -4.37 -19.99 -10.20
N LYS A 90 -5.62 -19.59 -10.36
CA LYS A 90 -6.56 -19.49 -9.23
C LYS A 90 -6.86 -20.83 -8.58
N ASP A 91 -6.82 -21.92 -9.35
CA ASP A 91 -7.05 -23.27 -8.83
C ASP A 91 -5.87 -23.75 -7.95
N ASP A 92 -4.71 -23.11 -8.06
CA ASP A 92 -3.50 -23.44 -7.30
C ASP A 92 -3.47 -22.84 -5.91
N VAL A 93 -4.36 -21.91 -5.60
CA VAL A 93 -4.39 -21.19 -4.33
C VAL A 93 -5.74 -21.30 -3.63
N ARG A 94 -5.75 -21.14 -2.31
CA ARG A 94 -6.97 -21.09 -1.52
C ARG A 94 -6.98 -19.92 -0.56
N GLU A 95 -8.18 -19.40 -0.31
CA GLU A 95 -8.40 -18.44 0.76
C GLU A 95 -8.06 -19.05 2.12
N LEU A 96 -7.53 -18.21 3.00
CA LEU A 96 -7.28 -18.59 4.38
C LEU A 96 -8.61 -18.70 5.13
N LYS A 97 -8.85 -19.87 5.74
CA LYS A 97 -9.94 -19.99 6.71
C LYS A 97 -9.61 -19.10 7.90
N LYS A 98 -10.30 -17.96 8.04
CA LYS A 98 -10.21 -17.12 9.23
C LYS A 98 -10.55 -18.01 10.43
N SER A 99 -9.56 -18.35 11.25
CA SER A 99 -9.83 -19.00 12.52
C SER A 99 -10.73 -18.06 13.32
N ARG A 100 -11.93 -18.57 13.64
CA ARG A 100 -12.94 -18.03 14.56
C ARG A 100 -12.39 -16.90 15.44
N LYS A 101 -13.01 -15.71 15.37
CA LYS A 101 -12.84 -14.60 16.32
C LYS A 101 -12.51 -15.19 17.70
N VAL A 102 -11.31 -14.95 18.19
CA VAL A 102 -10.98 -15.19 19.59
C VAL A 102 -12.04 -14.41 20.36
N GLN A 103 -12.84 -15.12 21.15
CA GLN A 103 -13.78 -14.51 22.06
C GLN A 103 -12.93 -13.70 23.02
N ASP A 104 -13.11 -12.39 23.00
CA ASP A 104 -12.33 -11.45 23.79
C ASP A 104 -12.78 -11.55 25.24
N ASP A 105 -12.29 -12.58 25.93
CA ASP A 105 -12.56 -12.80 27.36
C ASP A 105 -11.76 -11.82 28.25
N LEU A 106 -11.05 -10.84 27.67
CA LEU A 106 -10.39 -9.76 28.38
C LEU A 106 -11.33 -8.59 28.72
N GLY A 107 -12.58 -8.64 28.25
CA GLY A 107 -13.60 -7.64 28.58
C GLY A 107 -14.24 -7.77 29.98
N GLU A 108 -13.88 -8.80 30.75
CA GLU A 108 -14.47 -9.07 32.08
C GLU A 108 -13.49 -8.90 33.27
N LEU A 109 -12.31 -8.31 33.04
CA LEU A 109 -11.33 -8.02 34.11
C LEU A 109 -11.43 -6.58 34.64
#